data_AF-A0AAU8ACI9-F1
#
_entry.id   AF-A0AAU8ACI9-F1
#
_cell.length_a   1.000
_cell.length_b   1.000
_cell.length_c   1.000
_cell.angle_alpha   90.00
_cell.angle_beta   90.00
_cell.angle_gamma   90.00
#
_symmetry.space_group_name_H-M   'P 1'
#
loop_
_entity.id
_entity.type
_entity.pdbx_description
1 polymer ?
#
loop_
_entity_poly.entity_id
_entity_poly.type
_entity_poly.pdbx_seq_one_letter_code
_entity_poly.pdbx_strand_id
1 'polypeptide(L)' 'MTTSRSTLILAQLFISGSMSFLMTGIFAAVPLGFASGWAATWMHHWIAAWPVAFVLSLIVGPLCFKASFLVMRSADRLR' A
#
# COMPACT_ATOMS: atom_id res chain seq x y z
N MET A 1 -24.10 -6.04 2.80
CA MET A 1 -23.68 -4.63 2.95
C MET A 1 -23.37 -4.10 1.55
N THR A 2 -24.22 -3.26 0.98
CA THR A 2 -23.93 -2.58 -0.29
C THR A 2 -22.86 -1.53 -0.01
N THR A 3 -21.60 -1.87 -0.26
CA THR A 3 -20.46 -0.99 0.04
C THR A 3 -20.56 0.26 -0.82
N SER A 4 -20.92 1.39 -0.20
CA SER A 4 -20.94 2.69 -0.88
C SER A 4 -19.53 3.02 -1.40
N ARG A 5 -19.43 3.72 -2.54
CA ARG A 5 -18.12 4.15 -3.10
C ARG A 5 -17.27 4.87 -2.07
N SER A 6 -17.90 5.66 -1.19
CA SER A 6 -17.23 6.36 -0.10
C SER A 6 -16.56 5.39 0.88
N THR A 7 -17.20 4.26 1.19
CA THR A 7 -16.63 3.22 2.05
C THR A 7 -15.41 2.57 1.41
N LEU A 8 -15.41 2.32 0.09
CA LEU A 8 -14.26 1.77 -0.62
C LEU A 8 -13.07 2.74 -0.63
N ILE A 9 -13.31 4.02 -0.88
CA ILE A 9 -12.25 5.05 -0.88
C ILE A 9 -11.68 5.20 0.54
N LEU A 10 -12.55 5.22 1.55
CA LEU A 10 -12.12 5.33 2.94
C LEU A 10 -11.32 4.11 3.39
N ALA A 11 -11.77 2.89 3.03
CA ALA A 11 -11.02 1.67 3.28
C ALA A 11 -9.64 1.73 2.61
N GLN A 12 -9.55 2.22 1.38
CA GLN A 12 -8.29 2.36 0.66
C GLN A 12 -7.34 3.36 1.32
N LEU A 13 -7.88 4.45 1.88
CA LEU A 13 -7.11 5.43 2.64
C LEU A 13 -6.52 4.81 3.92
N PHE A 14 -7.31 4.02 4.66
CA PHE A 14 -6.83 3.31 5.84
C PHE A 14 -5.80 2.22 5.53
N ILE A 15 -6.02 1.44 4.47
CA ILE A 15 -5.11 0.37 4.05
C ILE A 15 -3.76 0.96 3.59
N SER A 16 -3.79 1.96 2.70
CA SER A 16 -2.56 2.62 2.22
C SER A 16 -1.80 3.33 3.36
N GLY A 17 -2.52 3.96 4.29
CA GLY A 17 -1.94 4.58 5.49
C GLY A 17 -1.25 3.58 6.40
N SER A 18 -1.96 2.51 6.79
CA SER A 18 -1.43 1.51 7.71
C SER A 18 -0.25 0.71 7.12
N MET A 19 -0.34 0.27 5.86
CA MET A 19 0.74 -0.45 5.20
C MET A 19 1.99 0.41 4.99
N SER A 20 1.83 1.66 4.53
CA SER A 20 2.98 2.55 4.33
C SER A 20 3.65 2.92 5.67
N PHE A 21 2.86 3.11 6.73
CA PHE A 21 3.37 3.38 8.09
C PHE A 21 4.25 2.24 8.60
N LEU A 22 3.76 1.01 8.51
CA LEU A 22 4.48 -0.19 8.92
C LEU A 22 5.74 -0.41 8.08
N MET A 23 5.64 -0.35 6.75
CA MET A 23 6.79 -0.56 5.87
C MET A 23 7.87 0.50 6.10
N THR A 24 7.52 1.79 6.10
CA THR A 24 8.51 2.85 6.34
C THR A 24 9.14 2.76 7.72
N GLY A 25 8.41 2.33 8.74
CA GLY A 25 8.93 2.15 10.09
C GLY A 25 9.90 0.98 10.19
N ILE A 26 9.54 -0.17 9.62
CA ILE A 26 10.39 -1.37 9.59
C ILE A 26 11.67 -1.09 8.78
N PHE A 27 11.54 -0.51 7.58
CA PHE A 27 12.68 -0.19 6.74
C PHE A 27 13.56 0.93 7.29
N ALA A 28 13.02 1.83 8.12
CA ALA A 28 13.84 2.76 8.89
C ALA A 28 14.53 2.06 10.07
N ALA A 29 13.87 1.10 10.73
CA ALA A 29 14.39 0.45 11.94
C ALA A 29 15.51 -0.56 11.67
N VAL A 30 15.45 -1.28 10.55
CA VAL A 30 16.44 -2.31 10.18
C VAL A 30 17.86 -1.74 10.01
N PRO A 31 18.10 -0.65 9.26
CA PRO A 31 19.45 -0.11 9.04
C PRO A 31 19.92 0.88 10.11
N LEU A 32 19.04 1.69 10.72
CA LEU A 32 19.44 2.72 11.70
C LEU A 32 19.46 2.19 13.14
N GLY A 33 18.75 1.09 13.42
CA GLY A 33 18.35 0.73 14.77
C GLY A 33 17.38 1.77 15.37
N PHE A 34 16.84 1.51 16.55
CA PHE A 34 16.03 2.49 17.30
C PHE A 34 16.91 3.62 17.91
N ALA A 35 17.90 4.09 17.15
CA ALA A 35 18.81 5.15 17.55
C ALA A 35 18.10 6.52 17.57
N SER A 36 18.74 7.51 18.21
CA SER A 36 18.24 8.89 18.21
C SER A 36 18.10 9.42 16.79
N GLY A 37 16.91 9.90 16.43
CA GLY A 37 16.58 10.38 15.08
C GLY A 37 15.85 9.38 14.18
N TRP A 38 15.72 8.11 14.60
CA TRP A 38 14.93 7.10 13.86
C TRP A 38 13.48 7.54 13.67
N ALA A 39 12.81 7.97 14.75
CA ALA A 39 11.40 8.37 14.69
C ALA A 39 11.16 9.59 13.79
N ALA A 40 12.09 10.55 13.78
CA ALA A 40 12.01 11.74 12.91
C ALA A 40 12.17 11.36 11.42
N THR A 41 13.14 10.50 11.11
CA THR A 41 13.37 9.98 9.75
C THR A 41 12.18 9.15 9.28
N TRP A 42 11.66 8.27 10.14
CA TRP A 42 10.48 7.47 9.87
C TRP A 42 9.26 8.34 9.56
N MET A 43 8.95 9.34 10.40
CA MET A 43 7.80 10.22 10.16
C MET A 43 7.95 11.04 8.88
N HIS A 44 9.16 11.53 8.57
CA HIS A 44 9.42 12.22 7.32
C HIS A 44 9.16 11.32 6.10
N HIS A 45 9.66 10.08 6.14
CA HIS A 45 9.48 9.11 5.07
C HIS A 45 8.02 8.67 4.94
N TRP A 46 7.31 8.49 6.06
CA TRP A 46 5.90 8.11 6.07
C TRP A 46 5.00 9.19 5.48
N ILE A 47 5.20 10.46 5.88
CA ILE A 47 4.41 11.58 5.35
C ILE A 47 4.61 11.76 3.84
N ALA A 48 5.82 11.53 3.34
CA ALA A 48 6.09 11.57 1.90
C ALA A 48 5.50 10.35 1.17
N ALA A 49 5.61 9.15 1.76
CA ALA A 49 5.17 7.91 1.14
C ALA A 49 3.65 7.71 1.15
N TRP A 50 2.93 8.18 2.18
CA TRP A 50 1.51 7.92 2.35
C TRP A 50 0.63 8.50 1.22
N PRO A 51 0.74 9.78 0.82
CA PRO A 51 -0.04 10.34 -0.29
C PRO A 51 0.25 9.62 -1.60
N VAL A 52 1.53 9.30 -1.85
CA VAL A 52 1.97 8.58 -3.05
C VAL A 52 1.38 7.18 -3.08
N ALA A 53 1.42 6.46 -1.96
CA ALA A 53 0.84 5.12 -1.84
C ALA A 53 -0.68 5.14 -2.01
N PHE A 54 -1.37 6.15 -1.47
CA PHE A 54 -2.81 6.30 -1.66
C PHE A 54 -3.16 6.53 -3.14
N VAL A 55 -2.52 7.47 -3.81
CA VAL A 55 -2.77 7.75 -5.24
C VAL A 55 -2.43 6.52 -6.09
N LEU A 56 -1.29 5.87 -5.84
CA LEU A 56 -0.93 4.64 -6.53
C LEU A 56 -1.95 3.54 -6.29
N SER A 57 -2.47 3.38 -5.08
CA SER A 57 -3.45 2.32 -4.79
C SER A 57 -4.76 2.45 -5.59
N LEU A 58 -5.15 3.68 -5.95
CA LEU A 58 -6.32 3.93 -6.82
C LEU A 58 -6.06 3.51 -8.28
N ILE A 59 -4.82 3.64 -8.74
CA ILE A 59 -4.41 3.32 -10.13
C ILE A 59 -4.02 1.84 -10.26
N VAL A 60 -3.24 1.35 -9.31
CA VAL A 60 -2.67 0.00 -9.28
C VAL A 60 -3.74 -1.05 -8.95
N GLY A 61 -4.76 -0.72 -8.15
CA GLY A 61 -5.86 -1.64 -7.85
C GLY A 61 -6.47 -2.26 -9.12
N PRO A 62 -7.02 -1.46 -10.05
CA PRO A 62 -7.53 -1.95 -11.34
C PRO A 62 -6.48 -2.72 -12.17
N LEU A 63 -5.23 -2.28 -12.17
CA LEU A 63 -4.14 -2.95 -12.90
C LEU A 63 -3.87 -4.34 -12.35
N CYS A 64 -3.82 -4.49 -11.02
CA CYS A 64 -3.63 -5.78 -10.35
C CYS A 64 -4.79 -6.72 -10.64
N PHE A 65 -6.04 -6.27 -10.58
CA PHE A 65 -7.19 -7.11 -10.95
C PHE A 65 -7.12 -7.58 -12.40
N LYS A 66 -6.72 -6.70 -13.32
CA LYS A 66 -6.52 -7.05 -14.73
C LYS A 66 -5.39 -8.07 -14.89
N ALA A 67 -4.27 -7.88 -14.20
CA ALA A 67 -3.15 -8.80 -14.21
C ALA A 67 -3.54 -10.18 -13.65
N SER A 68 -4.24 -10.23 -12.52
CA SER A 68 -4.77 -11.47 -11.93
C SER A 68 -5.68 -12.22 -12.91
N PHE A 69 -6.57 -11.50 -13.60
CA PHE A 69 -7.45 -12.11 -14.61
C PHE A 69 -6.65 -12.69 -15.79
N LEU A 70 -5.63 -11.97 -16.27
CA LEU A 70 -4.75 -12.46 -17.33
C LEU A 70 -4.00 -13.73 -16.90
N VAL A 71 -3.47 -13.76 -15.68
CA VAL A 71 -2.77 -14.92 -15.13
C VAL A 71 -3.71 -16.11 -15.00
N MET A 72 -4.90 -15.93 -14.43
CA MET A 72 -5.90 -17.00 -14.30
C MET A 72 -6.33 -17.56 -15.66
N ARG A 73 -6.58 -16.70 -16.65
CA ARG A 73 -6.91 -17.13 -18.02
C ARG A 73 -5.77 -17.90 -18.69
N SER A 74 -4.53 -17.60 -18.33
CA SER A 74 -3.34 -18.32 -18.82
C SER A 74 -3.25 -19.70 -18.18
N ALA A 75 -3.53 -19.79 -16.88
CA ALA A 75 -3.56 -21.05 -16.13
C ALA A 75 -4.66 -22.00 -16.62
N ASP A 76 -5.84 -21.47 -16.94
CA ASP A 76 -6.97 -22.27 -17.48
C ASP A 76 -6.72 -22.77 -18.91
N ARG A 77 -5.82 -22.17 -19.68
CA ARG A 77 -5.44 -22.69 -21.02
C ARG A 77 -4.43 -23.84 -20.97
N LEU A 78 -3.75 -24.02 -19.84
CA LEU A 78 -2.73 -25.05 -19.65
C LEU A 78 -3.28 -26.29 -18.92
N ARG A 79 -4.54 -26.24 -18.47
CA ARG A 79 -5.31 -27.37 -17.92
C ARG A 79 -6.23 -27.92 -19.00
#